data_AF-A0A1V6FYF4-F1
#
_entry.id   AF-A0A1V6FYF4-F1
#
_cell.length_a   1.000
_cell.length_b   1.000
_cell.length_c   1.000
_cell.angle_alpha   90.00
_cell.angle_beta   90.00
_cell.angle_gamma   90.00
#
_symmetry.space_group_name_H-M   'P 1'
#
loop_
_entity.id
_entity.type
_entity.pdbx_description
1 polymer ?
#
loop_
_entity_poly.entity_id
_entity_poly.type
_entity_poly.pdbx_seq_one_letter_code
_entity_poly.pdbx_strand_id
1 'polypeptide(L)'
;MVFSQAENLVPEGDGLAIAKLKTARIIIEKNTDERGRLSDRAFNEVMDIYQTLKTSAELKDKALASLVKVRIAQAYAKHGDWEKALATYHEVWRNTKKGDTIHHYTQVEAIRGIVERTRVLYRDSRYDQIYEIYTRYRGSFIKELQDSATLFIIGDALNRLGQTEEARTMLELSTRGDSIYKEQAFSLLFTIDIKRNKFQEALIWNTIYLSTYPDGKDARIMRERRGEVLYRLGSLSAALPHLEASAAEGGPLALHSLSYLADAYRRLGTPLKEEEALDRIIAFHPERVSPIIEEALYKRAGQLRKAASLARASSLYQALLDAYPRSSHVHWAMYYLAGIAHVQGDASRARELLTNIMRLSKDPVLVSAARVTSDEMALIGDLDGYEATKQHGGR
;
A
#
# COMPACT_ATOMS: atom_id res chain seq x y z
N MET A 1 25.45 23.15 -25.16
CA MET A 1 26.44 22.32 -25.87
C MET A 1 25.80 21.41 -26.92
N VAL A 2 24.75 20.63 -26.63
CA VAL A 2 24.09 19.74 -27.63
C VAL A 2 23.31 20.51 -28.71
N PHE A 3 22.67 21.63 -28.35
CA PHE A 3 21.93 22.49 -29.29
C PHE A 3 22.83 23.11 -30.37
N SER A 4 23.99 23.64 -29.98
CA SER A 4 24.99 24.20 -30.91
C SER A 4 25.62 23.11 -31.79
N GLN A 5 25.77 21.88 -31.26
CA GLN A 5 26.23 20.75 -32.07
C GLN A 5 25.20 20.29 -33.10
N ALA A 6 23.91 20.38 -32.81
CA ALA A 6 22.84 20.08 -33.78
C ALA A 6 22.69 21.18 -34.85
N GLU A 7 22.96 22.44 -34.51
CA GLU A 7 23.04 23.55 -35.48
C GLU A 7 24.27 23.42 -36.38
N ASN A 8 25.41 22.95 -35.85
CA ASN A 8 26.63 22.66 -36.61
C ASN A 8 26.50 21.44 -37.56
N LEU A 9 25.39 20.67 -37.50
CA LEU A 9 25.10 19.62 -38.48
C LEU A 9 24.61 20.20 -39.82
N VAL A 10 24.21 21.47 -39.84
CA VAL A 10 23.88 22.16 -41.07
C VAL A 10 25.14 22.90 -41.53
N PRO A 11 25.63 22.71 -42.77
CA PRO A 11 26.82 23.40 -43.25
C PRO A 11 26.68 24.91 -43.04
N GLU A 12 27.76 25.56 -42.62
CA GLU A 12 27.86 27.03 -42.68
C GLU A 12 27.65 27.46 -44.14
N GLY A 13 26.42 27.84 -44.47
CA GLY A 13 26.04 28.25 -45.80
C GLY A 13 24.71 28.99 -45.75
N ASP A 14 24.62 30.10 -46.48
CA ASP A 14 23.41 30.91 -46.66
C ASP A 14 22.32 30.15 -47.48
N GLY A 15 21.87 29.00 -46.97
CA GLY A 15 20.80 28.21 -47.57
C GLY A 15 19.42 28.72 -47.15
N LEU A 16 18.47 28.76 -48.09
CA LEU A 16 17.08 29.16 -47.86
C LEU A 16 16.43 28.38 -46.70
N ALA A 17 16.79 27.09 -46.54
CA ALA A 17 16.37 26.27 -45.42
C ALA A 17 16.78 26.81 -44.04
N ILE A 18 18.03 27.28 -43.88
CA ILE A 18 18.53 27.82 -42.60
C ILE A 18 17.82 29.14 -42.28
N ALA A 19 17.64 30.01 -43.27
CA ALA A 19 16.91 31.26 -43.09
C ALA A 19 15.49 31.00 -42.59
N LYS A 20 14.76 30.07 -43.20
CA LYS A 20 13.42 29.67 -42.77
C LYS A 20 13.38 29.09 -41.35
N LEU A 21 14.34 28.23 -40.99
CA LEU A 21 14.46 27.71 -39.63
C LEU A 21 14.70 28.82 -38.60
N LYS A 22 15.55 29.80 -38.92
CA LYS A 22 15.79 30.99 -38.08
C LYS A 22 14.52 31.83 -37.95
N THR A 23 13.79 32.07 -39.05
CA THR A 23 12.51 32.80 -39.02
C THR A 23 11.48 32.11 -38.14
N ALA A 24 11.27 30.80 -38.29
CA ALA A 24 10.36 30.04 -37.45
C ALA A 24 10.72 30.15 -35.96
N ARG A 25 12.01 30.07 -35.63
CA ARG A 25 12.49 30.26 -34.25
C ARG A 25 12.15 31.64 -33.70
N ILE A 26 12.40 32.71 -34.46
CA ILE A 26 12.10 34.08 -34.05
C ILE A 26 10.59 34.25 -33.81
N ILE A 27 9.75 33.66 -34.66
CA ILE A 27 8.29 33.70 -34.48
C ILE A 27 7.91 33.00 -33.16
N ILE A 28 8.45 31.81 -32.88
CA ILE A 28 8.20 31.11 -31.62
C ILE A 28 8.61 31.97 -30.43
N GLU A 29 9.85 32.48 -30.41
CA GLU A 29 10.39 33.26 -29.28
C GLU A 29 9.60 34.55 -29.00
N LYS A 30 9.11 35.23 -30.05
CA LYS A 30 8.34 36.48 -29.91
C LYS A 30 6.86 36.27 -29.58
N ASN A 31 6.32 35.07 -29.80
CA ASN A 31 4.88 34.81 -29.70
C ASN A 31 4.52 33.71 -28.68
N THR A 32 5.47 33.34 -27.80
CA THR A 32 5.16 32.53 -26.63
C THR A 32 4.72 33.40 -25.45
N ASP A 33 3.63 33.01 -24.80
CA ASP A 33 3.14 33.67 -23.57
C ASP A 33 4.10 33.44 -22.38
N GLU A 34 3.79 34.05 -21.23
CA GLU A 34 4.56 33.89 -19.98
C GLU A 34 4.63 32.43 -19.48
N ARG A 35 3.70 31.58 -19.94
CA ARG A 35 3.68 30.14 -19.65
C ARG A 35 4.41 29.33 -20.74
N GLY A 36 5.04 30.01 -21.69
CA GLY A 36 5.77 29.43 -22.80
C GLY A 36 4.89 28.83 -23.88
N ARG A 37 3.60 29.20 -23.98
CA ARG A 37 2.66 28.68 -24.97
C ARG A 37 2.55 29.55 -26.21
N LEU A 38 2.57 28.91 -27.37
CA LEU A 38 2.45 29.56 -28.67
C LEU A 38 0.97 29.75 -29.03
N SER A 39 0.59 30.93 -29.52
CA SER A 39 -0.77 31.18 -30.02
C SER A 39 -1.07 30.40 -31.29
N ASP A 40 -2.34 30.07 -31.55
CA ASP A 40 -2.80 29.37 -32.76
C ASP A 40 -2.31 30.04 -34.05
N ARG A 41 -2.34 31.37 -34.09
CA ARG A 41 -1.87 32.16 -35.25
C ARG A 41 -0.38 31.92 -35.49
N ALA A 42 0.44 32.10 -34.46
CA ALA A 42 1.88 31.93 -34.58
C ALA A 42 2.26 30.46 -34.82
N PHE A 43 1.50 29.52 -34.26
CA PHE A 43 1.65 28.09 -34.52
C PHE A 43 1.41 27.76 -35.99
N ASN A 44 0.31 28.23 -36.58
CA ASN A 44 0.01 28.01 -38.00
C ASN A 44 1.10 28.61 -38.90
N GLU A 45 1.57 29.83 -38.61
CA GLU A 45 2.65 30.47 -39.37
C GLU A 45 3.96 29.66 -39.33
N VAL A 46 4.33 29.17 -38.14
CA VAL A 46 5.50 28.30 -37.96
C VAL A 46 5.34 26.97 -38.69
N MET A 47 4.15 26.38 -38.65
CA MET A 47 3.87 25.11 -39.32
C MET A 47 3.89 25.24 -40.84
N ASP A 48 3.41 26.35 -41.40
CA ASP A 48 3.53 26.65 -42.83
C ASP A 48 4.99 26.74 -43.26
N ILE A 49 5.84 27.43 -42.47
CA ILE A 49 7.29 27.46 -42.74
C ILE A 49 7.86 26.04 -42.80
N TYR A 50 7.57 25.20 -41.81
CA TYR A 50 8.07 23.82 -41.80
C TYR A 50 7.50 22.95 -42.93
N GLN A 51 6.25 23.18 -43.35
CA GLN A 51 5.64 22.46 -44.46
C GLN A 51 6.28 22.85 -45.80
N THR A 52 6.56 24.13 -46.02
CA THR A 52 7.29 24.58 -47.22
C THR A 52 8.72 24.06 -47.26
N LEU A 53 9.32 23.83 -46.08
CA LEU A 53 10.61 23.16 -45.99
C LEU A 53 10.47 21.72 -46.48
N LYS A 54 9.54 20.92 -45.95
CA LYS A 54 9.36 19.50 -46.35
C LYS A 54 9.27 19.26 -47.85
N THR A 55 8.72 20.21 -48.60
CA THR A 55 8.56 20.14 -50.06
C THR A 55 9.75 20.68 -50.85
N SER A 56 10.78 21.23 -50.19
CA SER A 56 11.95 21.81 -50.85
C SER A 56 12.94 20.74 -51.30
N ALA A 57 13.57 20.97 -52.46
CA ALA A 57 14.61 20.08 -53.00
C ALA A 57 15.89 20.05 -52.14
N GLU A 58 16.06 21.02 -51.22
CA GLU A 58 17.19 21.12 -50.28
C GLU A 58 17.12 20.06 -49.18
N LEU A 59 15.97 19.42 -48.97
CA LEU A 59 15.76 18.38 -47.96
C LEU A 59 16.23 16.98 -48.35
N LYS A 60 17.10 16.88 -49.36
CA LYS A 60 17.78 15.62 -49.72
C LYS A 60 18.66 15.08 -48.59
N ASP A 61 19.09 15.94 -47.68
CA ASP A 61 19.80 15.52 -46.47
C ASP A 61 18.83 14.95 -45.42
N LYS A 62 18.97 13.66 -45.14
CA LYS A 62 18.19 12.91 -44.14
C LYS A 62 18.35 13.49 -42.72
N ALA A 63 19.50 14.08 -42.40
CA ALA A 63 19.74 14.72 -41.11
C ALA A 63 18.90 15.99 -40.99
N LEU A 64 18.95 16.88 -41.98
CA LEU A 64 18.12 18.08 -42.01
C LEU A 64 16.62 17.75 -41.96
N ALA A 65 16.19 16.70 -42.66
CA ALA A 65 14.82 16.19 -42.59
C ALA A 65 14.38 15.79 -41.18
N SER A 66 15.24 15.09 -40.47
CA SER A 66 14.98 14.64 -39.12
C SER A 66 14.97 15.84 -38.15
N LEU A 67 15.86 16.81 -38.33
CA LEU A 67 15.89 18.04 -37.54
C LEU A 67 14.59 18.84 -37.71
N VAL A 68 14.09 19.04 -38.94
CA VAL A 68 12.82 19.73 -39.20
C VAL A 68 11.66 19.03 -38.47
N LYS A 69 11.61 17.69 -38.47
CA LYS A 69 10.59 16.95 -37.71
C LYS A 69 10.69 17.20 -36.20
N VAL A 70 11.90 17.27 -35.65
CA VAL A 70 12.10 17.62 -34.23
C VAL A 70 11.61 19.05 -33.94
N ARG A 71 11.84 20.00 -34.86
CA ARG A 71 11.34 21.38 -34.74
C ARG A 71 9.80 21.46 -34.80
N ILE A 72 9.18 20.64 -35.65
CA ILE A 72 7.72 20.48 -35.67
C ILE A 72 7.20 19.96 -34.33
N ALA A 73 7.85 18.94 -33.76
CA ALA A 73 7.48 18.40 -32.45
C ALA A 73 7.57 19.47 -31.34
N GLN A 74 8.59 20.33 -31.38
CA GLN A 74 8.73 21.47 -30.46
C GLN A 74 7.59 22.48 -30.63
N ALA A 75 7.19 22.79 -31.87
CA ALA A 75 6.07 23.69 -32.12
C ALA A 75 4.75 23.12 -31.56
N TYR A 76 4.49 21.82 -31.77
CA TYR A 76 3.34 21.14 -31.15
C TYR A 76 3.39 21.23 -29.62
N ALA A 77 4.54 20.99 -29.00
CA ALA A 77 4.68 21.07 -27.54
C ALA A 77 4.39 22.50 -27.03
N LYS A 78 4.90 23.52 -27.72
CA LYS A 78 4.65 24.93 -27.40
C LYS A 78 3.19 25.33 -27.62
N HIS A 79 2.51 24.75 -28.60
CA HIS A 79 1.06 24.95 -28.79
C HIS A 79 0.21 24.24 -27.71
N GLY A 80 0.74 23.18 -27.10
CA GLY A 80 0.05 22.34 -26.11
C GLY A 80 -0.49 21.03 -26.68
N ASP A 81 -0.19 20.72 -27.95
CA ASP A 81 -0.52 19.46 -28.62
C ASP A 81 0.48 18.35 -28.23
N TRP A 82 0.50 18.02 -26.94
CA TRP A 82 1.49 17.12 -26.35
C TRP A 82 1.49 15.71 -26.97
N GLU A 83 0.33 15.19 -27.36
CA GLU A 83 0.25 13.89 -28.00
C GLU A 83 0.98 13.88 -29.35
N LYS A 84 0.72 14.88 -30.20
CA LYS A 84 1.40 15.03 -31.50
C LYS A 84 2.89 15.29 -31.31
N ALA A 85 3.26 16.11 -30.34
CA ALA A 85 4.66 16.39 -30.02
C ALA A 85 5.43 15.11 -29.67
N LEU A 86 4.96 14.35 -28.67
CA LEU A 86 5.62 13.13 -28.20
C LEU A 86 5.60 12.02 -29.25
N ALA A 87 4.53 11.89 -30.03
CA ALA A 87 4.47 10.95 -31.15
C ALA A 87 5.53 11.28 -32.22
N THR A 88 5.67 12.57 -32.57
CA THR A 88 6.65 13.04 -33.57
C THR A 88 8.08 12.83 -33.08
N TYR A 89 8.39 13.15 -31.81
CA TYR A 89 9.70 12.85 -31.24
C TYR A 89 10.00 11.35 -31.29
N HIS A 90 9.03 10.50 -30.96
CA HIS A 90 9.21 9.05 -30.98
C HIS A 90 9.44 8.49 -32.38
N GLU A 91 8.75 9.03 -33.39
CA GLU A 91 8.98 8.68 -34.79
C GLU A 91 10.43 9.00 -35.22
N VAL A 92 10.93 10.20 -34.91
CA VAL A 92 12.32 10.57 -35.24
C VAL A 92 13.31 9.70 -34.47
N TRP A 93 13.08 9.47 -33.18
CA TRP A 93 13.96 8.67 -32.33
C TRP A 93 14.08 7.22 -32.83
N ARG A 94 12.98 6.58 -33.25
CA ARG A 94 13.00 5.22 -33.82
C ARG A 94 13.72 5.13 -35.16
N ASN A 95 13.68 6.20 -35.96
CA ASN A 95 14.22 6.21 -37.32
C ASN A 95 15.67 6.72 -37.41
N THR A 96 16.29 7.03 -36.27
CA THR A 96 17.68 7.50 -36.14
C THR A 96 18.50 6.51 -35.31
N LYS A 97 19.81 6.42 -35.56
CA LYS A 97 20.68 5.47 -34.85
C LYS A 97 21.14 6.07 -33.52
N LYS A 98 21.40 5.23 -32.51
CA LYS A 98 21.80 5.65 -31.15
C LYS A 98 23.05 6.56 -31.11
N GLY A 99 23.95 6.44 -32.08
CA GLY A 99 25.15 7.28 -32.19
C GLY A 99 24.93 8.62 -32.91
N ASP A 100 23.76 8.84 -33.51
CA ASP A 100 23.49 10.06 -34.27
C ASP A 100 23.18 11.22 -33.32
N THR A 101 23.75 12.40 -33.58
CA THR A 101 23.48 13.62 -32.79
C THR A 101 21.99 13.94 -32.74
N ILE A 102 21.25 13.71 -33.83
CA ILE A 102 19.79 13.94 -33.88
C ILE A 102 19.03 12.95 -33.00
N HIS A 103 19.49 11.70 -32.89
CA HIS A 103 18.87 10.71 -32.01
C HIS A 103 18.95 11.17 -30.56
N HIS A 104 20.15 11.55 -30.11
CA HIS A 104 20.36 12.06 -28.77
C HIS A 104 19.60 13.36 -28.52
N TYR A 105 19.63 14.30 -29.48
CA TYR A 105 18.89 15.55 -29.38
C TYR A 105 17.38 15.31 -29.24
N THR A 106 16.81 14.46 -30.09
CA THR A 106 15.38 14.08 -30.03
C THR A 106 15.01 13.46 -28.68
N GLN A 107 15.87 12.59 -28.15
CA GLN A 107 15.68 11.96 -26.86
C GLN A 107 15.63 12.98 -25.71
N VAL A 108 16.57 13.92 -25.68
CA VAL A 108 16.63 14.98 -24.66
C VAL A 108 15.36 15.85 -24.73
N GLU A 109 14.93 16.22 -25.93
CA GLU A 109 13.73 17.04 -26.14
C GLU A 109 12.45 16.30 -25.73
N ALA A 110 12.34 15.01 -26.06
CA ALA A 110 11.20 14.19 -25.66
C ALA A 110 11.12 14.01 -24.14
N ILE A 111 12.25 13.74 -23.48
CA ILE A 111 12.33 13.64 -22.01
C ILE A 111 11.92 14.96 -21.37
N ARG A 112 12.39 16.11 -21.88
CA ARG A 112 11.98 17.42 -21.39
C ARG A 112 10.46 17.62 -21.52
N GLY A 113 9.90 17.26 -22.68
CA GLY A 113 8.44 17.32 -22.90
C GLY A 113 7.65 16.43 -21.95
N ILE A 114 8.13 15.20 -21.66
CA ILE A 114 7.50 14.31 -20.68
C ILE A 114 7.54 14.93 -19.28
N VAL A 115 8.67 15.48 -18.85
CA VAL A 115 8.83 16.15 -17.56
C VAL A 115 7.85 17.32 -17.42
N GLU A 116 7.78 18.20 -18.42
CA GLU A 116 6.87 19.34 -18.41
C GLU A 116 5.40 18.89 -18.37
N ARG A 117 5.02 17.95 -19.24
CA ARG A 117 3.63 17.49 -19.35
C ARG A 117 3.15 16.76 -18.11
N THR A 118 3.95 15.82 -17.58
CA THR A 118 3.58 15.03 -16.41
C THR A 118 3.39 15.90 -15.16
N ARG A 119 4.21 16.93 -14.96
CA ARG A 119 4.04 17.90 -13.86
C ARG A 119 2.72 18.65 -13.95
N VAL A 120 2.34 19.11 -15.14
CA VAL A 120 1.04 19.78 -15.36
C VAL A 120 -0.11 18.81 -15.10
N LEU A 121 -0.06 17.61 -15.69
CA LEU A 121 -1.10 16.60 -15.50
C LEU A 121 -1.27 16.20 -14.02
N TYR A 122 -0.18 16.10 -13.29
CA TYR A 122 -0.21 15.71 -11.88
C TYR A 122 -0.87 16.77 -11.01
N ARG A 123 -0.52 18.06 -11.24
CA ARG A 123 -1.20 19.19 -10.58
C ARG A 123 -2.70 19.19 -10.88
N ASP A 124 -3.07 18.82 -12.10
CA ASP A 124 -4.46 18.78 -12.55
C ASP A 124 -5.14 17.42 -12.24
N SER A 125 -4.49 16.55 -11.45
CA SER A 125 -4.95 15.21 -11.04
C SER A 125 -5.36 14.27 -12.20
N ARG A 126 -4.78 14.48 -13.38
CA ARG A 126 -5.01 13.67 -14.59
C ARG A 126 -4.10 12.45 -14.65
N TYR A 127 -4.28 11.54 -13.68
CA TYR A 127 -3.47 10.33 -13.54
C TYR A 127 -3.64 9.35 -14.72
N ASP A 128 -4.82 9.34 -15.34
CA ASP A 128 -5.15 8.60 -16.57
C ASP A 128 -4.17 8.94 -17.71
N GLN A 129 -3.96 10.23 -17.97
CA GLN A 129 -3.05 10.66 -19.03
C GLN A 129 -1.57 10.42 -18.69
N ILE A 130 -1.20 10.47 -17.40
CA ILE A 130 0.16 10.10 -16.97
C ILE A 130 0.40 8.62 -17.25
N TYR A 131 -0.60 7.77 -17.01
CA TYR A 131 -0.53 6.35 -17.33
C TYR A 131 -0.40 6.08 -18.84
N GLU A 132 -1.11 6.82 -19.68
CA GLU A 132 -0.97 6.73 -21.14
C GLU A 132 0.45 7.11 -21.61
N ILE A 133 1.04 8.17 -21.06
CA ILE A 133 2.44 8.54 -21.32
C ILE A 133 3.37 7.42 -20.85
N TYR A 134 3.16 6.89 -19.65
CA TYR A 134 3.95 5.78 -19.12
C TYR A 134 3.93 4.56 -20.03
N THR A 135 2.73 4.05 -20.34
CA THR A 135 2.55 2.84 -21.13
C THR A 135 3.11 2.98 -22.55
N ARG A 136 2.92 4.14 -23.18
CA ARG A 136 3.38 4.40 -24.55
C ARG A 136 4.91 4.53 -24.65
N TYR A 137 5.57 5.06 -23.61
CA TYR A 137 6.99 5.43 -23.66
C TYR A 137 7.90 4.71 -22.65
N ARG A 138 7.39 3.75 -21.87
CA ARG A 138 8.19 2.92 -20.91
C ARG A 138 9.38 2.20 -21.55
N GLY A 139 9.26 1.81 -22.81
CA GLY A 139 10.33 1.13 -23.57
C GLY A 139 11.33 2.06 -24.26
N SER A 140 11.09 3.38 -24.24
CA SER A 140 11.92 4.38 -24.92
C SER A 140 12.35 5.48 -23.97
N PHE A 141 11.67 6.62 -23.96
CA PHE A 141 12.12 7.83 -23.25
C PHE A 141 12.09 7.67 -21.72
N ILE A 142 11.10 6.98 -21.18
CA ILE A 142 10.95 6.80 -19.73
C ILE A 142 12.03 5.88 -19.16
N LYS A 143 12.51 4.93 -19.95
CA LYS A 143 13.61 4.03 -19.54
C LYS A 143 14.88 4.82 -19.17
N GLU A 144 15.10 5.95 -19.82
CA GLU A 144 16.30 6.76 -19.68
C GLU A 144 16.06 8.02 -18.81
N LEU A 145 14.83 8.20 -18.30
CA LEU A 145 14.45 9.32 -17.45
C LEU A 145 15.16 9.24 -16.09
N GLN A 146 15.83 10.33 -15.71
CA GLN A 146 16.53 10.45 -14.42
C GLN A 146 15.92 11.52 -13.48
N ASP A 147 14.94 12.31 -13.95
CA ASP A 147 14.31 13.36 -13.13
C ASP A 147 13.51 12.72 -11.99
N SER A 148 14.05 12.80 -10.77
CA SER A 148 13.48 12.13 -9.60
C SER A 148 12.06 12.61 -9.27
N ALA A 149 11.79 13.90 -9.44
CA ALA A 149 10.44 14.43 -9.23
C ALA A 149 9.41 13.84 -10.21
N THR A 150 9.77 13.73 -11.49
CA THR A 150 8.90 13.14 -12.52
C THR A 150 8.73 11.64 -12.33
N LEU A 151 9.79 10.92 -11.96
CA LEU A 151 9.70 9.49 -11.62
C LEU A 151 8.76 9.26 -10.44
N PHE A 152 8.80 10.11 -9.41
CA PHE A 152 7.84 10.07 -8.32
C PHE A 152 6.41 10.32 -8.82
N ILE A 153 6.18 11.36 -9.62
CA ILE A 153 4.86 11.71 -10.18
C ILE A 153 4.26 10.53 -10.96
N ILE A 154 5.06 9.89 -11.81
CA ILE A 154 4.64 8.71 -12.56
C ILE A 154 4.34 7.56 -11.59
N GLY A 155 5.22 7.33 -10.61
CA GLY A 155 5.05 6.29 -9.59
C GLY A 155 3.79 6.44 -8.74
N ASP A 156 3.49 7.65 -8.26
CA ASP A 156 2.27 7.93 -7.48
C ASP A 156 1.00 7.79 -8.35
N ALA A 157 1.02 8.27 -9.59
CA ALA A 157 -0.09 8.10 -10.52
C ALA A 157 -0.39 6.61 -10.77
N LEU A 158 0.64 5.80 -11.00
CA LEU A 158 0.52 4.36 -11.16
C LEU A 158 -0.06 3.68 -9.90
N ASN A 159 0.41 4.07 -8.72
CA ASN A 159 -0.07 3.53 -7.44
C ASN A 159 -1.57 3.82 -7.24
N ARG A 160 -2.02 5.04 -7.54
CA ARG A 160 -3.44 5.43 -7.46
C ARG A 160 -4.33 4.65 -8.41
N LEU A 161 -3.79 4.23 -9.55
CA LEU A 161 -4.48 3.40 -10.55
C LEU A 161 -4.33 1.88 -10.28
N GLY A 162 -3.75 1.49 -9.15
CA GLY A 162 -3.58 0.10 -8.76
C GLY A 162 -2.45 -0.65 -9.48
N GLN A 163 -1.67 0.03 -10.34
CA GLN A 163 -0.53 -0.53 -11.08
C GLN A 163 0.69 -0.65 -10.14
N THR A 164 0.57 -1.54 -9.15
CA THR A 164 1.41 -1.53 -7.95
C THR A 164 2.86 -1.95 -8.23
N GLU A 165 3.09 -2.84 -9.21
CA GLU A 165 4.43 -3.27 -9.59
C GLU A 165 5.21 -2.13 -10.25
N GLU A 166 4.62 -1.53 -11.28
CA GLU A 166 5.21 -0.44 -12.04
C GLU A 166 5.39 0.80 -11.17
N ALA A 167 4.41 1.10 -10.31
CA ALA A 167 4.49 2.17 -9.33
C ALA A 167 5.72 2.02 -8.45
N ARG A 168 5.92 0.82 -7.88
CA ARG A 168 7.07 0.53 -7.02
C ARG A 168 8.39 0.78 -7.75
N THR A 169 8.52 0.32 -9.00
CA THR A 169 9.74 0.54 -9.79
C THR A 169 10.02 2.03 -9.98
N MET A 170 9.02 2.82 -10.37
CA MET A 170 9.20 4.26 -10.60
C MET A 170 9.51 5.02 -9.30
N LEU A 171 8.83 4.68 -8.22
CA LEU A 171 9.10 5.25 -6.89
C LEU A 171 10.50 4.90 -6.41
N GLU A 172 10.97 3.67 -6.58
CA GLU A 172 12.33 3.28 -6.20
C GLU A 172 13.37 4.08 -6.98
N LEU A 173 13.20 4.22 -8.30
CA LEU A 173 14.07 5.06 -9.14
C LEU A 173 14.06 6.52 -8.69
N SER A 174 12.90 7.05 -8.26
CA SER A 174 12.76 8.43 -7.78
C SER A 174 13.58 8.75 -6.53
N THR A 175 14.01 7.73 -5.77
CA THR A 175 14.80 7.93 -4.54
C THR A 175 16.29 8.14 -4.80
N ARG A 176 16.77 7.89 -6.03
CA ARG A 176 18.20 7.94 -6.39
C ARG A 176 18.74 9.37 -6.45
N GLY A 177 17.93 10.32 -6.92
CA GLY A 177 18.28 11.75 -6.91
C GLY A 177 17.69 12.46 -5.69
N ASP A 178 17.90 13.77 -5.64
CA ASP A 178 17.22 14.63 -4.66
C ASP A 178 15.95 15.24 -5.27
N SER A 179 14.89 15.35 -4.47
CA SER A 179 13.64 16.00 -4.85
C SER A 179 12.77 16.28 -3.64
N ILE A 180 11.85 17.24 -3.78
CA ILE A 180 10.84 17.57 -2.76
C ILE A 180 9.91 16.39 -2.41
N TYR A 181 9.89 15.35 -3.24
CA TYR A 181 9.05 14.17 -3.06
C TYR A 181 9.79 12.98 -2.43
N LYS A 182 11.08 13.10 -2.14
CA LYS A 182 11.91 11.98 -1.68
C LYS A 182 11.40 11.35 -0.39
N GLU A 183 10.97 12.18 0.57
CA GLU A 183 10.31 11.73 1.80
C GLU A 183 9.05 10.90 1.50
N GLN A 184 8.17 11.42 0.64
CA GLN A 184 6.92 10.78 0.26
C GLN A 184 7.17 9.47 -0.52
N ALA A 185 8.23 9.41 -1.33
CA ALA A 185 8.60 8.22 -2.08
C ALA A 185 8.90 7.04 -1.14
N PHE A 186 9.71 7.27 -0.09
CA PHE A 186 9.98 6.24 0.92
C PHE A 186 8.71 5.77 1.63
N SER A 187 7.79 6.70 1.92
CA SER A 187 6.52 6.37 2.57
C SER A 187 5.58 5.52 1.71
N LEU A 188 5.48 5.85 0.42
CA LEU A 188 4.71 5.06 -0.54
C LEU A 188 5.35 3.69 -0.78
N LEU A 189 6.67 3.62 -0.92
CA LEU A 189 7.39 2.34 -1.08
C LEU A 189 7.17 1.42 0.12
N PHE A 190 7.27 1.94 1.34
CA PHE A 190 6.95 1.21 2.56
C PHE A 190 5.52 0.63 2.53
N THR A 191 4.54 1.48 2.20
CA THR A 191 3.13 1.09 2.16
C THR A 191 2.84 0.04 1.09
N ILE A 192 3.43 0.20 -0.10
CA ILE A 192 3.31 -0.76 -1.20
C ILE A 192 3.91 -2.11 -0.79
N ASP A 193 5.10 -2.11 -0.18
CA ASP A 193 5.78 -3.35 0.20
C ASP A 193 5.06 -4.09 1.34
N ILE A 194 4.45 -3.37 2.30
CA ILE A 194 3.54 -3.99 3.28
C ILE A 194 2.36 -4.67 2.59
N LYS A 195 1.65 -3.98 1.69
CA LYS A 195 0.47 -4.53 0.99
C LYS A 195 0.80 -5.78 0.19
N ARG A 196 2.04 -5.90 -0.28
CA ARG A 196 2.55 -7.04 -1.04
C ARG A 196 3.17 -8.14 -0.19
N ASN A 197 3.10 -8.02 1.14
CA ASN A 197 3.77 -8.91 2.09
C ASN A 197 5.31 -8.97 1.93
N LYS A 198 5.91 -7.94 1.34
CA LYS A 198 7.36 -7.77 1.17
C LYS A 198 7.95 -7.07 2.40
N PHE A 199 7.91 -7.76 3.54
CA PHE A 199 8.23 -7.15 4.83
C PHE A 199 9.72 -6.80 4.98
N GLN A 200 10.62 -7.50 4.29
CA GLN A 200 12.05 -7.18 4.34
C GLN A 200 12.31 -5.83 3.66
N GLU A 201 11.76 -5.63 2.46
CA GLU A 201 11.87 -4.40 1.70
C GLU A 201 11.14 -3.24 2.40
N ALA A 202 9.96 -3.50 2.97
CA ALA A 202 9.27 -2.52 3.80
C ALA A 202 10.16 -2.06 4.98
N LEU A 203 10.84 -2.98 5.68
CA LEU A 203 11.72 -2.61 6.79
C LEU A 203 12.90 -1.73 6.34
N ILE A 204 13.43 -1.94 5.13
CA ILE A 204 14.47 -1.11 4.54
C ILE A 204 13.95 0.32 4.36
N TRP A 205 12.81 0.51 3.70
CA TRP A 205 12.23 1.84 3.48
C TRP A 205 11.85 2.54 4.78
N ASN A 206 11.29 1.81 5.74
CA ASN A 206 10.99 2.31 7.07
C ASN A 206 12.24 2.84 7.78
N THR A 207 13.34 2.08 7.72
CA THR A 207 14.60 2.45 8.35
C THR A 207 15.23 3.66 7.68
N ILE A 208 15.22 3.72 6.36
CA ILE A 208 15.71 4.88 5.59
C ILE A 208 14.87 6.12 5.92
N TYR A 209 13.54 5.99 5.97
CA TYR A 209 12.64 7.09 6.31
C TYR A 209 12.96 7.62 7.71
N LEU A 210 12.98 6.76 8.73
CA LEU A 210 13.16 7.19 10.12
C LEU A 210 14.56 7.73 10.41
N SER A 211 15.60 7.33 9.66
CA SER A 211 16.94 7.90 9.79
C SER A 211 17.10 9.23 9.07
N THR A 212 16.40 9.43 7.94
CA THR A 212 16.54 10.62 7.09
C THR A 212 15.54 11.72 7.47
N TYR A 213 14.33 11.33 7.87
CA TYR A 213 13.20 12.20 8.20
C TYR A 213 12.60 11.80 9.56
N PRO A 214 13.38 11.89 10.67
CA PRO A 214 12.92 11.46 12.00
C PRO A 214 11.67 12.22 12.48
N ASP A 215 11.49 13.46 12.02
CA ASP A 215 10.34 14.33 12.30
C ASP A 215 9.49 14.58 11.04
N GLY A 216 9.59 13.71 10.04
CA GLY A 216 8.81 13.77 8.81
C GLY A 216 7.32 13.59 9.03
N LYS A 217 6.51 13.93 8.01
CA LYS A 217 5.04 13.91 8.06
C LYS A 217 4.48 12.54 8.43
N ASP A 218 5.13 11.48 7.95
CA ASP A 218 4.74 10.09 8.17
C ASP A 218 5.58 9.40 9.27
N ALA A 219 6.45 10.12 9.98
CA ALA A 219 7.36 9.51 10.96
C ALA A 219 6.61 8.75 12.06
N ARG A 220 5.47 9.28 12.53
CA ARG A 220 4.61 8.57 13.50
C ARG A 220 4.12 7.23 12.94
N ILE A 221 3.52 7.25 11.76
CA ILE A 221 3.00 6.05 11.08
C ILE A 221 4.13 5.03 10.84
N MET A 222 5.32 5.51 10.46
CA MET A 222 6.50 4.66 10.30
C MET A 222 6.91 3.98 11.60
N ARG A 223 6.92 4.69 12.73
CA ARG A 223 7.25 4.12 14.04
C ARG A 223 6.18 3.09 14.47
N GLU A 224 4.90 3.44 14.35
CA GLU A 224 3.78 2.56 14.71
C GLU A 224 3.81 1.25 13.90
N ARG A 225 3.98 1.34 12.58
CA ARG A 225 3.96 0.17 11.68
C ARG A 225 5.28 -0.62 11.67
N ARG A 226 6.37 -0.10 12.22
CA ARG A 226 7.64 -0.84 12.32
C ARG A 226 7.47 -2.12 13.14
N GLY A 227 6.67 -2.06 14.22
CA GLY A 227 6.35 -3.22 15.04
C GLY A 227 5.63 -4.32 14.26
N GLU A 228 4.64 -3.97 13.45
CA GLU A 228 3.94 -4.91 12.55
C GLU A 228 4.94 -5.60 11.61
N VAL A 229 5.79 -4.83 10.94
CA VAL A 229 6.75 -5.36 9.97
C VAL A 229 7.74 -6.34 10.63
N LEU A 230 8.29 -5.97 11.79
CA LEU A 230 9.21 -6.83 12.54
C LEU A 230 8.53 -8.12 13.03
N TYR A 231 7.28 -8.01 13.49
CA TYR A 231 6.48 -9.17 13.89
C TYR A 231 6.27 -10.13 12.71
N ARG A 232 5.92 -9.61 11.52
CA ARG A 232 5.69 -10.42 10.31
C ARG A 232 6.97 -11.05 9.78
N LEU A 233 8.14 -10.47 10.05
CA LEU A 233 9.45 -11.06 9.80
C LEU A 233 9.85 -12.13 10.84
N GLY A 234 9.07 -12.33 11.90
CA GLY A 234 9.39 -13.25 12.98
C GLY A 234 10.43 -12.72 13.97
N SER A 235 10.86 -11.46 13.83
CA SER A 235 11.76 -10.79 14.77
C SER A 235 11.00 -10.32 16.02
N LEU A 236 10.42 -11.27 16.75
CA LEU A 236 9.45 -11.00 17.83
C LEU A 236 10.00 -10.05 18.89
N SER A 237 11.19 -10.32 19.42
CA SER A 237 11.80 -9.48 20.46
C SER A 237 12.06 -8.04 20.00
N ALA A 238 12.43 -7.86 18.73
CA ALA A 238 12.64 -6.53 18.14
C ALA A 238 11.31 -5.79 17.89
N ALA A 239 10.23 -6.52 17.63
CA ALA A 239 8.90 -5.95 17.42
C ALA A 239 8.30 -5.37 18.70
N LEU A 240 8.54 -6.01 19.86
CA LEU A 240 7.93 -5.66 21.15
C LEU A 240 7.95 -4.15 21.49
N PRO A 241 9.09 -3.44 21.53
CA PRO A 241 9.10 -2.03 21.93
C PRO A 241 8.28 -1.14 20.99
N HIS A 242 8.26 -1.45 19.69
CA HIS A 242 7.48 -0.69 18.72
C HIS A 242 5.98 -0.99 18.81
N LEU A 243 5.62 -2.24 19.04
CA LEU A 243 4.23 -2.64 19.24
C LEU A 243 3.68 -2.07 20.56
N GLU A 244 4.47 -2.05 21.63
CA GLU A 244 4.06 -1.44 22.91
C GLU A 244 3.82 0.05 22.77
N ALA A 245 4.73 0.78 22.11
CA ALA A 245 4.53 2.20 21.84
C ALA A 245 3.25 2.45 21.03
N SER A 246 3.05 1.70 19.94
CA SER A 246 1.85 1.79 19.10
C SER A 246 0.56 1.44 19.85
N ALA A 247 0.61 0.48 20.78
CA ALA A 247 -0.53 0.12 21.63
C ALA A 247 -0.84 1.22 22.66
N ALA A 248 0.18 1.84 23.25
CA ALA A 248 0.04 2.89 24.26
C ALA A 248 -0.53 4.21 23.69
N GLU A 249 -0.28 4.52 22.42
CA GLU A 249 -0.84 5.72 21.76
C GLU A 249 -2.37 5.69 21.64
N GLY A 250 -3.02 4.52 21.78
CA GLY A 250 -4.49 4.40 21.78
C GLY A 250 -5.15 4.68 20.42
N GLY A 251 -4.37 4.83 19.35
CA GLY A 251 -4.84 5.12 18.00
C GLY A 251 -5.54 3.94 17.29
N PRO A 252 -5.90 4.08 16.01
CA PRO A 252 -6.58 3.04 15.23
C PRO A 252 -5.83 1.70 15.14
N LEU A 253 -4.49 1.73 15.29
CA LEU A 253 -3.65 0.54 15.25
C LEU A 253 -3.51 -0.18 16.60
N ALA A 254 -3.93 0.44 17.72
CA ALA A 254 -3.67 -0.07 19.06
C ALA A 254 -4.17 -1.50 19.27
N LEU A 255 -5.38 -1.81 18.78
CA LEU A 255 -5.97 -3.14 18.90
C LEU A 255 -5.19 -4.20 18.10
N HIS A 256 -4.71 -3.85 16.91
CA HIS A 256 -3.85 -4.73 16.10
C HIS A 256 -2.47 -4.92 16.76
N SER A 257 -1.88 -3.84 17.29
CA SER A 257 -0.60 -3.91 18.00
C SER A 257 -0.69 -4.80 19.24
N LEU A 258 -1.75 -4.69 20.02
CA LEU A 258 -2.01 -5.57 21.16
C LEU A 258 -2.20 -7.03 20.74
N SER A 259 -2.91 -7.27 19.63
CA SER A 259 -3.04 -8.63 19.08
C SER A 259 -1.68 -9.23 18.70
N TYR A 260 -0.78 -8.44 18.11
CA TYR A 260 0.58 -8.88 17.80
C TYR A 260 1.42 -9.08 19.06
N LEU A 261 1.26 -8.25 20.09
CA LEU A 261 1.93 -8.42 21.38
C LEU A 261 1.52 -9.71 22.07
N ALA A 262 0.21 -9.98 22.17
CA ALA A 262 -0.30 -11.21 22.78
C ALA A 262 0.29 -12.46 22.09
N ASP A 263 0.29 -12.50 20.75
CA ASP A 263 0.90 -13.62 20.02
C ASP A 263 2.43 -13.70 20.19
N ALA A 264 3.12 -12.56 20.14
CA ALA A 264 4.56 -12.50 20.32
C ALA A 264 4.97 -13.00 21.71
N TYR A 265 4.29 -12.55 22.77
CA TYR A 265 4.55 -13.00 24.14
C TYR A 265 4.28 -14.48 24.34
N ARG A 266 3.21 -15.01 23.74
CA ARG A 266 2.93 -16.45 23.74
C ARG A 266 4.08 -17.24 23.10
N ARG A 267 4.54 -16.81 21.93
CA ARG A 267 5.62 -17.48 21.17
C ARG A 267 6.99 -17.35 21.83
N LEU A 268 7.21 -16.29 22.61
CA LEU A 268 8.42 -16.08 23.41
C LEU A 268 8.36 -16.79 24.78
N GLY A 269 7.25 -17.43 25.14
CA GLY A 269 7.11 -18.14 26.40
C GLY A 269 7.00 -17.22 27.62
N THR A 270 6.44 -16.02 27.45
CA THR A 270 6.20 -15.06 28.54
C THR A 270 4.70 -14.96 28.86
N PRO A 271 4.11 -15.95 29.55
CA PRO A 271 2.66 -16.06 29.72
C PRO A 271 2.05 -14.85 30.46
N LEU A 272 2.72 -14.32 31.50
CA LEU A 272 2.22 -13.15 32.23
C LEU A 272 2.01 -11.92 31.34
N LYS A 273 2.90 -11.71 30.35
CA LYS A 273 2.78 -10.59 29.42
C LYS A 273 1.74 -10.84 28.34
N GLU A 274 1.57 -12.10 27.91
CA GLU A 274 0.46 -12.48 27.03
C GLU A 274 -0.88 -12.18 27.71
N GLU A 275 -1.02 -12.57 28.98
CA GLU A 275 -2.21 -12.30 29.79
C GLU A 275 -2.52 -10.80 29.90
N GLU A 276 -1.50 -9.99 30.22
CA GLU A 276 -1.64 -8.52 30.28
C GLU A 276 -2.09 -7.94 28.93
N ALA A 277 -1.50 -8.38 27.82
CA ALA A 277 -1.89 -7.94 26.49
C ALA A 277 -3.33 -8.33 26.16
N LEU A 278 -3.77 -9.55 26.50
CA LEU A 278 -5.15 -10.01 26.32
C LEU A 278 -6.13 -9.20 27.18
N ASP A 279 -5.78 -8.94 28.45
CA ASP A 279 -6.61 -8.12 29.35
C ASP A 279 -6.74 -6.68 28.80
N ARG A 280 -5.67 -6.10 28.23
CA ARG A 280 -5.71 -4.79 27.53
C ARG A 280 -6.57 -4.81 26.26
N ILE A 281 -6.62 -5.91 25.51
CA ILE A 281 -7.53 -6.06 24.37
C ILE A 281 -8.98 -6.07 24.85
N ILE A 282 -9.26 -6.86 25.88
CA ILE A 282 -10.61 -7.05 26.43
C ILE A 282 -11.15 -5.74 27.02
N ALA A 283 -10.29 -4.85 27.54
CA ALA A 283 -10.69 -3.54 28.05
C ALA A 283 -11.38 -2.64 26.99
N PHE A 284 -11.25 -2.92 25.69
CA PHE A 284 -12.01 -2.23 24.64
C PHE A 284 -13.47 -2.69 24.52
N HIS A 285 -13.84 -3.80 25.16
CA HIS A 285 -15.21 -4.26 25.29
C HIS A 285 -15.89 -3.59 26.51
N PRO A 286 -17.17 -3.17 26.42
CA PRO A 286 -18.11 -3.41 25.32
C PRO A 286 -18.14 -2.34 24.22
N GLU A 287 -17.36 -1.27 24.37
CA GLU A 287 -17.40 -0.11 23.45
C GLU A 287 -17.04 -0.46 22.00
N ARG A 288 -16.24 -1.52 21.80
CA ARG A 288 -15.85 -2.00 20.47
C ARG A 288 -16.19 -3.46 20.29
N VAL A 289 -16.73 -3.77 19.11
CA VAL A 289 -16.94 -5.13 18.61
C VAL A 289 -15.88 -5.43 17.55
N SER A 290 -15.06 -6.45 17.77
CA SER A 290 -13.97 -6.81 16.86
C SER A 290 -13.60 -8.29 16.99
N PRO A 291 -13.26 -8.98 15.88
CA PRO A 291 -12.73 -10.34 15.93
C PRO A 291 -11.47 -10.50 16.82
N ILE A 292 -10.70 -9.42 17.02
CA ILE A 292 -9.54 -9.43 17.92
C ILE A 292 -9.99 -9.57 19.38
N ILE A 293 -11.05 -8.86 19.76
CA ILE A 293 -11.61 -8.90 21.12
C ILE A 293 -12.31 -10.24 21.35
N GLU A 294 -13.07 -10.74 20.38
CA GLU A 294 -13.65 -12.08 20.39
C GLU A 294 -12.61 -13.16 20.72
N GLU A 295 -11.51 -13.18 19.96
CA GLU A 295 -10.42 -14.13 20.13
C GLU A 295 -9.72 -13.96 21.50
N ALA A 296 -9.56 -12.72 21.97
CA ALA A 296 -8.95 -12.45 23.26
C ALA A 296 -9.83 -12.92 24.43
N LEU A 297 -11.14 -12.67 24.38
CA LEU A 297 -12.11 -13.16 25.36
C LEU A 297 -12.01 -14.69 25.48
N TYR A 298 -12.03 -15.40 24.35
CA TYR A 298 -11.95 -16.86 24.33
C TYR A 298 -10.62 -17.38 24.92
N LYS A 299 -9.49 -16.85 24.45
CA LYS A 299 -8.15 -17.25 24.90
C LYS A 299 -7.96 -16.98 26.39
N ARG A 300 -8.29 -15.78 26.84
CA ARG A 300 -8.11 -15.37 28.23
C ARG A 300 -9.03 -16.15 29.18
N ALA A 301 -10.27 -16.40 28.79
CA ALA A 301 -11.18 -17.27 29.53
C ALA A 301 -10.61 -18.69 29.69
N GLY A 302 -10.03 -19.24 28.61
CA GLY A 302 -9.36 -20.54 28.64
C GLY A 302 -8.14 -20.58 29.56
N GLN A 303 -7.32 -19.52 29.58
CA GLN A 303 -6.19 -19.40 30.51
C GLN A 303 -6.66 -19.36 31.97
N LEU A 304 -7.66 -18.52 32.28
CA LEU A 304 -8.23 -18.40 33.62
C LEU A 304 -8.85 -19.71 34.10
N ARG A 305 -9.53 -20.44 33.21
CA ARG A 305 -10.08 -21.77 33.52
C ARG A 305 -9.00 -22.76 33.90
N LYS A 306 -7.89 -22.80 33.13
CA LYS A 306 -6.75 -23.68 33.44
C LYS A 306 -6.06 -23.30 34.75
N ALA A 307 -6.06 -22.01 35.09
CA ALA A 307 -5.57 -21.48 36.36
C ALA A 307 -6.60 -21.57 37.51
N ALA A 308 -7.67 -22.35 37.36
CA ALA A 308 -8.76 -22.51 38.34
C ALA A 308 -9.48 -21.22 38.78
N SER A 309 -9.30 -20.11 38.04
CA SER A 309 -9.99 -18.84 38.25
C SER A 309 -11.38 -18.86 37.60
N LEU A 310 -12.24 -19.78 38.05
CA LEU A 310 -13.49 -20.14 37.37
C LEU A 310 -14.49 -18.99 37.27
N ALA A 311 -14.60 -18.14 38.30
CA ALA A 311 -15.51 -17.00 38.27
C ALA A 311 -15.16 -15.99 37.17
N ARG A 312 -13.88 -15.64 37.04
CA ARG A 312 -13.40 -14.74 35.98
C ARG A 312 -13.52 -15.41 34.60
N ALA A 313 -13.17 -16.69 34.49
CA ALA A 313 -13.33 -17.44 33.25
C ALA A 313 -14.80 -17.46 32.77
N SER A 314 -15.73 -17.70 33.69
CA SER A 314 -17.17 -17.69 33.41
C SER A 314 -17.63 -16.32 32.89
N SER A 315 -17.21 -15.25 33.55
CA SER A 315 -17.53 -13.88 33.11
C SER A 315 -17.06 -13.59 31.68
N LEU A 316 -15.86 -14.02 31.31
CA LEU A 316 -15.32 -13.77 29.96
C LEU A 316 -15.98 -14.63 28.89
N TYR A 317 -16.28 -15.90 29.18
CA TYR A 317 -17.05 -16.73 28.25
C TYR A 317 -18.46 -16.18 28.06
N GLN A 318 -19.11 -15.70 29.13
CA GLN A 318 -20.43 -15.08 29.01
C GLN A 318 -20.38 -13.81 28.15
N ALA A 319 -19.40 -12.92 28.39
CA ALA A 319 -19.20 -11.74 27.55
C ALA A 319 -18.99 -12.07 26.07
N LEU A 320 -18.30 -13.18 25.76
CA LEU A 320 -18.17 -13.69 24.39
C LEU A 320 -19.53 -14.09 23.80
N LEU A 321 -20.34 -14.85 24.54
CA LEU A 321 -21.66 -15.27 24.06
C LEU A 321 -22.60 -14.09 23.82
N ASP A 322 -22.56 -13.10 24.69
CA ASP A 322 -23.42 -11.92 24.62
C ASP A 322 -23.04 -11.01 23.45
N ALA A 323 -21.73 -10.77 23.25
CA ALA A 323 -21.24 -9.84 22.24
C ALA A 323 -21.02 -10.48 20.85
N TYR A 324 -20.78 -11.79 20.80
CA TYR A 324 -20.40 -12.52 19.58
C TYR A 324 -21.23 -13.81 19.38
N PRO A 325 -22.56 -13.72 19.23
CA PRO A 325 -23.43 -14.89 19.12
C PRO A 325 -23.23 -15.75 17.86
N ARG A 326 -22.42 -15.26 16.90
CA ARG A 326 -22.03 -15.99 15.68
C ARG A 326 -20.55 -16.40 15.65
N SER A 327 -19.84 -16.22 16.77
CA SER A 327 -18.44 -16.64 16.89
C SER A 327 -18.31 -18.14 16.64
N SER A 328 -17.20 -18.56 16.01
CA SER A 328 -16.84 -19.98 15.91
C SER A 328 -16.62 -20.63 17.27
N HIS A 329 -16.41 -19.82 18.31
CA HIS A 329 -16.13 -20.26 19.67
C HIS A 329 -17.38 -20.41 20.54
N VAL A 330 -18.57 -20.02 20.06
CA VAL A 330 -19.82 -20.00 20.86
C VAL A 330 -20.09 -21.33 21.54
N HIS A 331 -20.16 -22.43 20.79
CA HIS A 331 -20.52 -23.72 21.37
C HIS A 331 -19.44 -24.26 22.30
N TRP A 332 -18.15 -24.00 22.01
CA TRP A 332 -17.05 -24.35 22.90
C TRP A 332 -17.06 -23.52 24.19
N ALA A 333 -17.35 -22.22 24.11
CA ALA A 333 -17.53 -21.36 25.27
C ALA A 333 -18.71 -21.83 26.14
N MET A 334 -19.83 -22.21 25.53
CA MET A 334 -20.96 -22.83 26.23
C MET A 334 -20.56 -24.13 26.95
N TYR A 335 -19.77 -24.98 26.30
CA TYR A 335 -19.31 -26.24 26.88
C TYR A 335 -18.44 -25.98 28.12
N TYR A 336 -17.51 -25.04 28.04
CA TYR A 336 -16.68 -24.66 29.18
C TYR A 336 -17.49 -24.01 30.30
N LEU A 337 -18.49 -23.18 29.97
CA LEU A 337 -19.43 -22.62 30.96
C LEU A 337 -20.25 -23.71 31.65
N ALA A 338 -20.68 -24.74 30.93
CA ALA A 338 -21.40 -25.86 31.52
C ALA A 338 -20.54 -26.61 32.55
N GLY A 339 -19.28 -26.88 32.21
CA GLY A 339 -18.33 -27.50 33.14
C GLY A 339 -18.06 -26.61 34.37
N ILE A 340 -17.93 -25.29 34.18
CA ILE A 340 -17.77 -24.34 35.30
C ILE A 340 -19.02 -24.33 36.19
N ALA A 341 -20.22 -24.25 35.60
CA ALA A 341 -21.48 -24.26 36.33
C ALA A 341 -21.65 -25.56 37.15
N HIS A 342 -21.28 -26.70 36.57
CA HIS A 342 -21.30 -27.97 37.28
C HIS A 342 -20.40 -27.97 38.51
N VAL A 343 -19.14 -27.53 38.36
CA VAL A 343 -18.17 -27.43 39.48
C VAL A 343 -18.66 -26.45 40.56
N GLN A 344 -19.45 -25.44 40.18
CA GLN A 344 -20.05 -24.46 41.10
C GLN A 344 -21.37 -24.96 41.73
N GLY A 345 -21.83 -26.17 41.41
CA GLY A 345 -23.08 -26.74 41.94
C GLY A 345 -24.34 -26.29 41.21
N ASP A 346 -24.23 -25.47 40.15
CA ASP A 346 -25.36 -25.05 39.32
C ASP A 346 -25.63 -26.09 38.22
N ALA A 347 -26.12 -27.25 38.64
CA ALA A 347 -26.48 -28.36 37.76
C ALA A 347 -27.64 -28.02 36.81
N SER A 348 -28.42 -26.98 37.10
CA SER A 348 -29.52 -26.53 36.24
C SER A 348 -28.97 -25.83 35.00
N ARG A 349 -28.11 -24.83 35.19
CA ARG A 349 -27.47 -24.08 34.12
C ARG A 349 -26.53 -24.94 33.29
N ALA A 350 -25.80 -25.84 33.93
CA ALA A 350 -24.93 -26.78 33.22
C ALA A 350 -25.71 -27.64 32.21
N ARG A 351 -26.85 -28.22 32.64
CA ARG A 351 -27.70 -29.03 31.76
C ARG A 351 -28.33 -28.22 30.63
N GLU A 352 -28.75 -26.99 30.91
CA GLU A 352 -29.30 -26.10 29.88
C GLU A 352 -28.28 -25.83 28.77
N LEU A 353 -27.04 -25.48 29.14
CA LEU A 353 -25.95 -25.21 28.20
C LEU A 353 -25.61 -26.44 27.35
N LEU A 354 -25.49 -27.62 27.96
CA LEU A 354 -25.21 -28.88 27.25
C LEU A 354 -26.34 -29.25 26.27
N THR A 355 -27.61 -29.09 26.70
CA THR A 355 -28.78 -29.33 25.85
C THR A 355 -28.78 -28.40 24.64
N ASN A 356 -28.46 -27.12 24.84
CA ASN A 356 -28.36 -26.16 23.75
C ASN A 356 -27.24 -26.52 22.76
N ILE A 357 -26.09 -26.99 23.23
CA ILE A 357 -25.00 -27.46 22.35
C ILE A 357 -25.47 -28.66 21.51
N MET A 358 -26.11 -29.66 22.12
CA MET A 358 -26.60 -30.86 21.42
C MET A 358 -27.65 -30.53 20.35
N ARG A 359 -28.43 -29.46 20.56
CA ARG A 359 -29.48 -29.00 19.64
C ARG A 359 -28.93 -28.12 18.51
N LEU A 360 -27.98 -27.24 18.80
CA LEU A 360 -27.57 -26.15 17.91
C LEU A 360 -26.22 -26.40 17.22
N SER A 361 -25.32 -27.17 17.85
CA SER A 361 -23.99 -27.41 17.31
C SER A 361 -24.01 -28.39 16.15
N LYS A 362 -23.20 -28.09 15.13
CA LYS A 362 -22.92 -28.99 14.00
C LYS A 362 -21.60 -29.75 14.16
N ASP A 363 -20.85 -29.48 15.23
CA ASP A 363 -19.59 -30.17 15.53
C ASP A 363 -19.89 -31.51 16.23
N PRO A 364 -19.67 -32.67 15.57
CA PRO A 364 -20.00 -33.97 16.13
C PRO A 364 -19.14 -34.33 17.36
N VAL A 365 -17.90 -33.82 17.42
CA VAL A 365 -17.02 -34.07 18.58
C VAL A 365 -17.59 -33.35 19.79
N LEU A 366 -17.99 -32.10 19.62
CA LEU A 366 -18.56 -31.30 20.69
C LEU A 366 -19.94 -31.82 21.13
N VAL A 367 -20.79 -32.27 20.21
CA VAL A 367 -22.08 -32.88 20.54
C VAL A 367 -21.89 -34.18 21.33
N SER A 368 -20.90 -34.99 20.96
CA SER A 368 -20.55 -36.21 21.70
C SER A 368 -20.05 -35.88 23.11
N ALA A 369 -19.11 -34.94 23.23
CA ALA A 369 -18.60 -34.49 24.52
C ALA A 369 -19.72 -33.95 25.43
N ALA A 370 -20.62 -33.13 24.89
CA ALA A 370 -21.74 -32.58 25.65
C ALA A 370 -22.69 -33.66 26.17
N ARG A 371 -22.94 -34.70 25.37
CA ARG A 371 -23.76 -35.85 25.78
C ARG A 371 -23.11 -36.62 26.92
N VAL A 372 -21.83 -37.00 26.77
CA VAL A 372 -21.10 -37.75 27.79
C VAL A 372 -21.10 -37.00 29.12
N THR A 373 -20.78 -35.69 29.10
CA THR A 373 -20.80 -34.88 30.33
C THR A 373 -22.21 -34.78 30.92
N SER A 374 -23.25 -34.67 30.09
CA SER A 374 -24.63 -34.63 30.59
C SER A 374 -25.03 -35.95 31.28
N ASP A 375 -24.63 -37.09 30.71
CA ASP A 375 -24.94 -38.41 31.25
C ASP A 375 -24.19 -38.68 32.56
N GLU A 376 -22.91 -38.28 32.63
CA GLU A 376 -22.11 -38.35 33.87
C GLU A 376 -22.73 -37.52 35.00
N MET A 377 -23.20 -36.31 34.70
CA MET A 377 -23.86 -35.45 35.68
C MET A 377 -25.17 -36.04 36.21
N ALA A 378 -25.94 -36.74 35.35
CA ALA A 378 -27.16 -37.42 35.76
C ALA A 378 -26.85 -38.59 36.70
N LEU A 379 -25.83 -39.38 36.37
CA LEU A 379 -25.40 -40.53 37.19
C LEU A 379 -24.98 -40.12 38.60
N ILE A 380 -24.22 -39.02 38.73
CA ILE A 380 -23.80 -38.48 40.04
C ILE A 380 -25.02 -38.04 40.85
N GLY A 381 -25.97 -37.34 40.23
CA GLY A 381 -27.20 -36.91 40.91
C GLY A 381 -28.06 -38.08 41.41
N ASP A 382 -28.15 -39.17 40.64
CA ASP A 382 -28.88 -40.38 41.03
C ASP A 382 -28.20 -41.11 42.21
N LEU A 383 -26.88 -41.14 42.24
CA LEU A 383 -26.09 -41.70 43.34
C LEU A 383 -26.26 -40.90 44.65
N ASP A 384 -26.15 -39.57 44.58
CA ASP A 384 -26.36 -38.68 45.74
C ASP A 384 -27.80 -38.82 46.29
N GLY A 385 -28.80 -38.93 45.41
CA GLY A 385 -30.19 -39.17 45.79
C GLY A 385 -30.38 -40.53 46.47
N TYR A 386 -29.73 -41.58 45.97
CA TYR A 386 -29.78 -42.92 46.56
C TYR A 386 -29.12 -42.96 47.95
N GLU A 387 -27.96 -42.32 48.14
CA GLU A 387 -27.30 -42.25 49.45
C GLU A 387 -28.12 -41.46 50.49
N ALA A 388 -28.76 -40.37 50.09
CA ALA A 388 -29.65 -39.59 50.95
C ALA A 388 -30.85 -40.41 51.44
N THR A 389 -31.44 -41.26 50.58
CA THR A 389 -32.55 -42.14 50.98
C THR A 389 -32.13 -43.25 51.94
N LYS A 390 -30.88 -43.76 51.84
CA LYS A 390 -30.32 -44.74 52.79
C LYS A 390 -30.11 -44.16 54.20
N GLN A 391 -29.66 -42.91 54.32
CA GLN A 391 -29.45 -42.27 55.63
C GLN A 391 -30.77 -41.96 56.37
N HIS A 392 -31.90 -41.84 55.67
CA HIS A 392 -33.20 -41.59 56.27
C HIS A 392 -34.03 -42.87 56.51
N GLY A 393 -33.66 -43.99 55.90
CA GLY A 393 -34.31 -45.30 56.09
C GLY A 393 -33.72 -46.18 57.23
N GLY A 394 -32.69 -45.70 57.92
CA GLY A 394 -32.07 -46.39 59.07
C GLY A 394 -32.46 -45.75 60.40
N ARG A 395 -33.71 -45.94 60.84
CA ARG A 395 -34.16 -45.72 62.22
C ARG A 395 -35.00 -46.88 62.70
#